data_AF-A0A0B2BXV5-F1
#
_entry.id   AF-A0A0B2BXV5-F1
#
_cell.length_a   1.000
_cell.length_b   1.000
_cell.length_c   1.000
_cell.angle_alpha   90.00
_cell.angle_beta   90.00
_cell.angle_gamma   90.00
#
_symmetry.space_group_name_H-M   'P 1'
#
loop_
_entity.id
_entity.type
_entity.pdbx_description
1 polymer ?
#
loop_
_entity_poly.entity_id
_entity_poly.type
_entity_poly.pdbx_seq_one_letter_code
_entity_poly.pdbx_strand_id
1 'polypeptide(L)' 'MQIMVRDNNVEQALRALKKKLQREGVYREMKLRRHFEKPSEKRARERAAAVSRARKMDRKRAERDAAK' A
#
# COMPACT_ATOMS: atom_id res chain seq x y z
N MET A 1 13.81 7.37 -3.95
CA MET A 1 12.59 8.22 -3.94
C MET A 1 13.01 9.66 -3.67
N GLN A 2 12.79 10.59 -4.60
CA GLN A 2 13.20 12.00 -4.47
C GLN A 2 11.98 12.92 -4.46
N ILE A 3 12.01 13.97 -3.62
CA ILE A 3 10.98 15.01 -3.55
C ILE A 3 11.67 16.36 -3.63
N MET A 4 11.24 17.16 -4.62
CA MET A 4 11.64 18.55 -4.74
C MET A 4 10.79 19.38 -3.80
N VAL A 5 11.44 20.11 -2.90
CA VAL A 5 10.80 21.12 -2.06
C VAL A 5 10.76 22.41 -2.86
N ARG A 6 9.58 23.00 -3.02
CA ARG A 6 9.41 24.32 -3.63
C ARG A 6 9.01 25.31 -2.53
N ASP A 7 9.50 26.53 -2.63
CA ASP A 7 9.08 27.66 -1.79
C ASP A 7 9.28 27.45 -0.28
N ASN A 8 10.34 26.74 0.12
CA ASN A 8 10.64 26.38 1.52
C ASN A 8 9.49 25.65 2.26
N ASN A 9 8.51 25.08 1.54
CA ASN A 9 7.41 24.36 2.18
C ASN A 9 7.81 22.90 2.52
N VAL A 10 8.62 22.78 3.56
CA VAL A 10 9.18 21.51 4.04
C VAL A 10 8.10 20.58 4.59
N GLU A 11 7.11 21.11 5.29
CA GLU A 11 6.05 20.31 5.91
C GLU A 11 5.20 19.59 4.85
N GLN A 12 4.83 20.31 3.78
CA GLN A 12 4.08 19.71 2.68
C GLN A 12 4.90 18.65 1.94
N ALA A 13 6.20 18.89 1.74
CA ALA A 13 7.10 17.93 1.13
C ALA A 13 7.23 16.64 1.98
N LEU A 14 7.33 16.76 3.31
CA LEU A 14 7.34 15.61 4.22
C LEU A 14 6.02 14.84 4.19
N ARG A 15 4.88 15.56 4.12
CA ARG A 15 3.57 14.93 4.00
C ARG A 15 3.41 14.18 2.68
N ALA A 16 3.92 14.75 1.59
CA ALA A 16 3.96 14.10 0.29
C ALA A 16 4.89 12.88 0.27
N LEU A 17 6.05 12.95 0.95
CA LEU A 17 6.99 11.84 1.15
C LEU A 17 6.30 10.68 1.86
N LYS A 18 5.69 10.95 3.01
CA LYS A 18 4.98 9.95 3.80
C LYS A 18 3.87 9.29 2.97
N LYS A 19 3.11 10.07 2.20
CA LYS A 19 2.03 9.55 1.34
C LYS A 19 2.57 8.68 0.20
N LYS A 20 3.71 9.05 -0.41
CA LYS A 20 4.38 8.23 -1.43
C LYS A 20 4.92 6.92 -0.83
N LEU A 21 5.62 6.97 0.31
CA LEU A 21 6.13 5.77 1.01
C LEU A 21 5.01 4.80 1.41
N GLN A 22 3.86 5.33 1.83
CA GLN A 22 2.68 4.52 2.12
C GLN A 22 2.08 3.86 0.88
N ARG A 23 2.07 4.54 -0.27
CA ARG A 23 1.61 3.97 -1.55
C ARG A 23 2.55 2.90 -2.08
N GLU A 24 3.85 3.13 -2.00
CA GLU A 24 4.88 2.17 -2.38
C GLU A 24 4.91 0.96 -1.43
N GLY A 25 4.26 1.07 -0.25
CA GLY A 25 4.12 -0.04 0.68
C GLY A 25 5.42 -0.35 1.46
N VAL A 26 6.42 0.53 1.40
CA VAL A 26 7.73 0.35 2.03
C VAL A 26 7.59 0.05 3.52
N TYR A 27 6.75 0.79 4.24
CA TYR A 27 6.51 0.52 5.67
C TYR A 27 5.88 -0.86 5.94
N ARG A 28 5.06 -1.35 5.01
CA ARG A 28 4.45 -2.68 5.12
C ARG A 28 5.49 -3.76 4.88
N GLU A 29 6.37 -3.58 3.90
CA GLU A 29 7.49 -4.48 3.67
C GLU A 29 8.47 -4.48 4.84
N MET A 30 8.81 -3.31 5.37
CA MET A 30 9.67 -3.20 6.55
C MET A 30 9.09 -3.95 7.74
N LYS A 31 7.77 -3.90 7.97
CA LYS A 31 7.11 -4.66 9.04
C LYS A 31 7.12 -6.17 8.77
N LEU A 32 6.90 -6.59 7.52
CA LEU A 32 6.87 -7.99 7.12
C LEU A 32 8.25 -8.65 7.15
N ARG A 33 9.33 -7.89 6.91
CA ARG A 33 10.71 -8.37 6.87
C ARG A 33 11.46 -8.27 8.21
N ARG A 34 10.80 -7.85 9.30
CA ARG A 34 11.46 -7.73 10.63
C ARG A 34 11.96 -9.07 11.16
N HIS A 35 11.27 -10.15 10.82
CA HIS A 35 11.58 -11.50 11.28
C HIS A 35 11.52 -12.47 10.11
N PHE A 36 12.26 -13.58 10.22
CA PHE A 36 12.16 -14.65 9.24
C PHE A 36 10.76 -15.25 9.26
N GLU A 37 10.17 -15.40 8.08
CA GLU A 37 8.89 -16.06 7.91
C GLU A 37 9.09 -17.34 7.11
N LYS A 38 8.45 -18.42 7.54
CA LYS A 38 8.53 -19.69 6.82
C LYS A 38 7.91 -19.56 5.43
N PRO A 39 8.49 -20.19 4.39
CA PRO A 39 7.96 -20.11 3.02
C PRO A 39 6.50 -20.56 2.88
N SER A 40 6.02 -21.47 3.73
CA SER A 40 4.62 -21.90 3.79
C SER A 40 3.68 -20.79 4.26
N GLU A 41 4.05 -20.08 5.31
CA GLU A 41 3.28 -18.96 5.88
C GLU A 41 3.24 -17.79 4.90
N LYS A 42 4.36 -17.52 4.22
CA LYS A 42 4.44 -16.51 3.17
C LYS A 42 3.44 -16.79 2.04
N ARG A 43 3.41 -18.04 1.56
CA ARG A 43 2.45 -18.49 0.53
C ARG A 43 1.00 -18.38 0.99
N ALA A 44 0.70 -18.74 2.23
CA ALA A 44 -0.65 -18.62 2.78
C ALA A 44 -1.10 -17.14 2.85
N ARG A 45 -0.22 -16.24 3.30
CA ARG A 45 -0.52 -14.81 3.39
C ARG A 45 -0.72 -14.18 2.01
N GLU A 46 0.11 -14.51 1.03
CA GLU A 46 0.00 -14.01 -0.33
C GLU A 46 -1.34 -14.41 -0.97
N ARG A 47 -1.76 -15.67 -0.80
CA ARG A 47 -3.07 -16.16 -1.25
C ARG A 47 -4.22 -15.38 -0.58
N ALA A 48 -4.18 -15.23 0.74
CA ALA A 48 -5.21 -14.49 1.48
C ALA A 48 -5.26 -13.00 1.06
N ALA A 49 -4.12 -12.37 0.82
CA ALA A 49 -4.03 -10.99 0.35
C ALA A 49 -4.57 -10.83 -1.08
N ALA A 50 -4.30 -11.79 -1.98
CA ALA A 50 -4.83 -11.80 -3.34
C ALA A 50 -6.37 -11.89 -3.34
N VAL A 51 -6.94 -12.82 -2.57
CA VAL A 51 -8.41 -12.95 -2.40
C VAL A 51 -9.01 -11.67 -1.85
N SER A 52 -8.39 -11.07 -0.83
CA SER A 52 -8.88 -9.81 -0.24
C SER A 52 -8.84 -8.64 -1.23
N ARG A 53 -7.80 -8.58 -2.08
CA ARG A 53 -7.70 -7.56 -3.14
C ARG A 53 -8.76 -7.76 -4.21
N ALA A 54 -8.99 -8.99 -4.67
CA ALA A 54 -10.04 -9.32 -5.63
C ALA A 54 -11.42 -8.86 -5.13
N ARG A 55 -11.80 -9.30 -3.92
CA ARG A 55 -13.07 -8.89 -3.28
C ARG A 55 -13.21 -7.37 -3.13
N LYS A 56 -12.11 -6.66 -2.86
CA LYS A 56 -12.12 -5.19 -2.78
C LYS A 56 -12.33 -4.56 -4.16
N MET A 57 -11.75 -5.11 -5.22
CA MET A 57 -11.93 -4.62 -6.58
C MET A 57 -13.36 -4.85 -7.06
N ASP A 58 -13.94 -6.02 -6.78
CA ASP A 58 -15.30 -6.35 -7.18
C ASP A 58 -16.32 -5.44 -6.50
N ARG A 59 -16.18 -5.20 -5.19
CA ARG A 59 -17.00 -4.22 -4.46
C ARG A 59 -16.90 -2.82 -5.06
N LYS A 60 -15.69 -2.37 -5.40
CA LYS A 60 -15.50 -1.04 -6.04
C LYS A 60 -16.10 -0.95 -7.44
N ARG A 61 -16.20 -2.07 -8.17
CA ARG A 61 -16.89 -2.13 -9.47
C ARG A 61 -18.39 -2.03 -9.25
N ALA A 62 -18.95 -2.83 -8.36
CA ALA A 62 -20.37 -2.79 -8.02
C ALA A 62 -20.81 -1.40 -7.52
N GLU A 63 -20.03 -0.73 -6.69
CA GLU A 63 -20.30 0.64 -6.23
C GLU A 63 -20.32 1.66 -7.40
N ARG A 64 -19.50 1.46 -8.43
CA ARG A 64 -19.48 2.34 -9.62
C ARG A 64 -20.65 2.05 -10.55
N ASP A 65 -20.96 0.77 -10.75
CA ASP A 65 -22.04 0.35 -11.64
C ASP A 65 -23.41 0.69 -11.05
N ALA A 66 -23.55 0.69 -9.71
CA ALA A 66 -24.76 1.13 -9.01
C ALA A 66 -24.93 2.67 -8.94
N ALA A 67 -23.87 3.44 -9.18
CA ALA A 67 -23.91 4.90 -9.22
C ALA A 67 -24.19 5.45 -10.63
N LYS A 68 -24.40 4.56 -11.62
CA LYS A 68 -24.78 4.87 -12.99
C LYS A 68 -26.26 4.61 -13.20
#